data_AF-A0A1H8TVD6-F1
#
_entry.id   AF-A0A1H8TVD6-F1
#
_cell.length_a   1.000
_cell.length_b   1.000
_cell.length_c   1.000
_cell.angle_alpha   90.00
_cell.angle_beta   90.00
_cell.angle_gamma   90.00
#
_symmetry.space_group_name_H-M   'P 1'
#
loop_
_entity.id
_entity.type
_entity.pdbx_description
1 polymer ?
#
loop_
_entity_poly.entity_id
_entity_poly.type
_entity_poly.pdbx_seq_one_letter_code
_entity_poly.pdbx_strand_id
1 'polypeptide(L)' 'MDMARKYLQMGYTRAMRYARYPGGRKYGDDGAERDPEHWADHDKREAALGYEVWWNRVEDNEAYQRAKEAHRERVD' A
#
# COMPACT_ATOMS: atom_id res chain seq x y z
N MET A 1 -14.19 -10.27 4.67
CA MET A 1 -13.07 -9.31 4.61
C MET A 1 -12.18 -9.67 3.44
N ASP A 2 -11.93 -8.74 2.51
CA ASP A 2 -11.03 -8.97 1.38
C ASP A 2 -9.57 -8.65 1.76
N MET A 3 -8.83 -9.74 1.97
CA MET A 3 -7.45 -9.73 2.48
C MET A 3 -6.42 -9.46 1.40
N ALA A 4 -6.71 -9.80 0.14
CA ALA A 4 -5.77 -9.63 -0.96
C ALA A 4 -5.51 -8.13 -1.22
N ARG A 5 -6.58 -7.34 -1.40
CA ARG A 5 -6.46 -5.88 -1.51
C ARG A 5 -5.85 -5.26 -0.27
N LYS A 6 -6.24 -5.71 0.92
CA LYS A 6 -5.68 -5.18 2.18
C LYS A 6 -4.16 -5.40 2.24
N TYR A 7 -3.67 -6.58 1.90
CA TYR A 7 -2.24 -6.88 1.86
C TYR A 7 -1.50 -5.96 0.89
N LEU A 8 -2.01 -5.80 -0.33
CA LEU A 8 -1.38 -4.97 -1.37
C LEU A 8 -1.37 -3.48 -0.98
N GLN A 9 -2.48 -2.96 -0.45
CA GLN A 9 -2.59 -1.58 0.03
C GLN A 9 -1.66 -1.31 1.23
N MET A 10 -1.58 -2.23 2.19
CA MET A 10 -0.66 -2.12 3.32
C MET A 10 0.80 -2.18 2.88
N GLY A 11 1.12 -3.04 1.90
CA GLY A 11 2.44 -3.14 1.30
C GLY A 11 2.86 -1.83 0.63
N TYR A 12 2.02 -1.30 -0.26
CA TYR A 12 2.24 -0.01 -0.94
C TYR A 12 2.48 1.11 0.07
N THR A 13 1.54 1.32 1.01
CA THR A 13 1.60 2.43 1.97
C THR A 13 2.81 2.32 2.88
N ARG A 14 3.14 1.11 3.36
CA ARG A 14 4.31 0.90 4.23
C ARG A 14 5.61 1.14 3.48
N ALA A 15 5.78 0.56 2.30
CA ALA A 15 6.99 0.75 1.50
C ALA A 15 7.16 2.23 1.11
N MET A 16 6.08 2.90 0.69
CA MET A 16 6.09 4.33 0.34
C MET A 16 6.44 5.21 1.54
N ARG A 17 6.02 4.84 2.76
CA ARG A 17 6.43 5.54 3.98
C ARG A 17 7.94 5.45 4.19
N TYR A 18 8.55 4.27 4.03
CA TYR A 18 10.01 4.14 4.14
C TYR A 18 10.76 4.85 3.02
N ALA A 19 10.18 4.90 1.82
CA ALA A 19 10.74 5.65 0.69
C ALA A 19 10.75 7.16 0.91
N ARG A 20 9.78 7.70 1.67
CA ARG A 20 9.62 9.14 1.95
C ARG A 20 10.20 9.60 3.28
N TYR A 21 10.36 8.69 4.24
CA TYR A 21 10.80 9.00 5.58
C TYR A 21 11.95 8.06 5.98
N PRO A 22 13.22 8.49 5.88
CA PRO A 22 14.36 7.70 6.33
C PRO A 22 14.18 7.20 7.76
N GLY A 23 14.42 5.91 7.97
CA GLY A 23 14.18 5.22 9.25
C GLY A 23 12.70 5.01 9.61
N GLY A 24 11.75 5.37 8.75
CA GLY A 24 10.31 5.18 8.96
C GLY A 24 9.66 6.12 9.99
N ARG A 25 10.43 7.05 10.57
CA ARG A 25 9.95 8.07 11.50
C ARG A 25 9.25 9.20 10.74
N LYS A 26 7.92 9.14 10.72
CA LYS A 26 7.04 10.18 10.18
C LYS A 26 6.89 11.37 11.14
N TYR A 27 6.98 11.11 12.44
CA TYR A 27 6.84 12.13 13.48
C TYR A 27 8.18 12.38 14.16
N GLY A 28 8.45 13.65 14.48
CA GLY A 28 9.56 14.08 15.33
C GLY A 28 9.33 13.75 16.80
N ASP A 29 10.33 14.01 17.63
CA ASP A 29 10.24 13.78 19.09
C ASP A 29 9.27 14.76 19.77
N ASP A 30 8.95 15.88 19.12
CA ASP A 30 7.94 16.87 19.48
C ASP A 30 6.52 16.48 19.05
N GLY A 31 6.37 15.34 18.34
CA GLY A 31 5.09 14.88 17.79
C GLY A 31 4.68 15.58 16.49
N ALA A 32 5.49 16.51 15.96
CA ALA A 32 5.22 17.16 14.68
C ALA A 32 5.45 16.18 13.52
N GLU A 33 4.63 16.25 12.48
CA GLU A 33 4.87 15.52 11.24
C GLU A 33 6.10 16.11 10.55
N ARG A 34 7.07 15.25 10.25
CA ARG A 34 8.27 15.63 9.50
C ARG A 34 7.91 15.87 8.05
N ASP A 35 8.64 16.74 7.39
CA ASP A 35 8.54 16.86 5.94
C ASP A 35 9.03 15.58 5.27
N PRO A 36 8.32 15.08 4.25
CA PRO A 36 8.77 13.93 3.48
C PRO A 36 10.02 14.29 2.69
N GLU A 37 11.04 13.45 2.81
CA GLU A 37 12.22 13.52 1.96
C GLU A 37 11.93 12.74 0.67
N HIS A 38 11.95 13.44 -0.46
CA HIS A 38 11.43 12.86 -1.69
C HIS A 38 12.36 11.76 -2.21
N TRP A 39 11.87 10.52 -2.18
CA TRP A 39 12.57 9.32 -2.68
C TRP A 39 13.91 9.05 -2.00
N ALA A 40 14.00 9.32 -0.69
CA ALA A 40 15.22 9.11 0.09
C ALA A 40 15.73 7.66 0.08
N ASP A 41 14.84 6.68 -0.16
CA ASP A 41 15.20 5.28 -0.36
C ASP A 41 14.58 4.74 -1.66
N HIS A 42 15.43 4.60 -2.68
CA HIS A 42 15.04 4.13 -4.02
C HIS A 42 14.58 2.67 -4.03
N ASP A 43 15.16 1.80 -3.21
CA ASP A 43 14.78 0.38 -3.14
C ASP A 43 13.38 0.24 -2.53
N LYS A 44 13.06 1.04 -1.50
CA LYS A 44 11.73 1.06 -0.89
C LYS A 44 10.69 1.66 -1.82
N ARG A 45 11.08 2.65 -2.63
CA ARG A 45 10.24 3.19 -3.69
C ARG A 45 9.91 2.11 -4.71
N GLU A 46 10.91 1.39 -5.20
CA GLU A 46 10.73 0.30 -6.18
C GLU A 46 9.79 -0.78 -5.62
N ALA A 47 9.99 -1.18 -4.36
CA ALA A 47 9.09 -2.11 -3.68
C ALA A 47 7.64 -1.59 -3.63
N ALA A 48 7.44 -0.30 -3.31
CA ALA A 48 6.11 0.31 -3.28
C ALA A 48 5.43 0.28 -4.66
N LEU A 49 6.17 0.63 -5.72
CA LEU A 49 5.66 0.55 -7.09
C LEU A 49 5.35 -0.89 -7.50
N GLY A 50 6.12 -1.87 -7.04
CA GLY A 50 5.81 -3.29 -7.21
C GLY A 50 4.46 -3.67 -6.60
N TYR A 51 4.16 -3.21 -5.38
CA TYR A 51 2.84 -3.42 -4.77
C TYR A 51 1.71 -2.78 -5.57
N GLU A 52 1.92 -1.56 -6.10
CA GLU A 52 0.94 -0.85 -6.92
C GLU A 52 0.62 -1.60 -8.22
N VAL A 53 1.65 -2.10 -8.92
CA VAL A 53 1.48 -2.92 -10.13
C VAL A 53 0.61 -4.15 -9.85
N TRP A 54 0.89 -4.88 -8.77
CA TRP A 54 0.11 -6.06 -8.41
C TRP A 54 -1.28 -5.71 -7.91
N TRP A 55 -1.45 -4.60 -7.20
CA TRP A 55 -2.77 -4.10 -6.82
C TRP A 55 -3.64 -3.84 -8.04
N ASN A 56 -3.14 -3.07 -9.01
CA ASN A 56 -3.88 -2.78 -10.24
C ASN A 56 -4.22 -4.06 -11.00
N ARG A 57 -3.25 -4.98 -11.13
CA ARG A 57 -3.47 -6.27 -11.80
C ARG A 57 -4.57 -7.12 -11.13
N VAL A 58 -4.68 -7.07 -9.81
CA VAL A 58 -5.73 -7.79 -9.07
C VAL A 58 -7.07 -7.10 -9.25
N GLU A 59 -7.15 -5.77 -9.18
CA GLU A 59 -8.41 -5.05 -9.44
C GLU A 59 -8.93 -5.26 -10.87
N ASP A 60 -8.04 -5.41 -11.86
CA ASP A 60 -8.39 -5.71 -13.26
C ASP A 60 -8.67 -7.20 -13.52
N ASN A 61 -8.48 -8.08 -12.54
CA ASN A 61 -8.67 -9.52 -12.73
C ASN A 61 -10.15 -9.91 -12.59
N GLU A 62 -10.75 -10.43 -13.66
CA GLU A 62 -12.17 -10.81 -13.66
C GLU A 62 -12.54 -11.85 -12.59
N ALA A 63 -11.66 -12.82 -12.30
CA ALA A 63 -11.94 -13.83 -11.28
C ALA A 63 -11.96 -13.21 -9.88
N TYR A 64 -11.07 -12.26 -9.62
CA TYR A 64 -11.08 -11.47 -8.40
C TYR A 64 -12.32 -10.58 -8.30
N GLN A 65 -12.73 -9.90 -9.38
CA GLN A 65 -13.95 -9.09 -9.40
C GLN A 65 -15.19 -9.93 -9.06
N ARG A 66 -15.34 -11.11 -9.67
CA ARG A 66 -16.44 -12.05 -9.35
C ARG A 66 -16.40 -12.48 -7.88
N ALA A 67 -15.22 -12.80 -7.35
CA ALA A 67 -15.07 -13.19 -5.95
C ALA A 67 -15.38 -12.04 -4.98
N LYS A 68 -15.00 -10.81 -5.33
CA LYS A 68 -15.27 -9.58 -4.57
C LYS A 68 -16.77 -9.27 -4.52
N GLU A 69 -17.47 -9.41 -5.64
CA GLU A 69 -18.93 -9.23 -5.72
C GLU A 69 -19.68 -10.29 -4.91
N ALA A 70 -19.38 -11.57 -5.12
CA ALA A 70 -19.99 -12.67 -4.34
C ALA A 70 -19.71 -12.54 -2.84
N HIS A 71 -18.57 -11.98 -2.45
CA HIS A 71 -18.27 -11.70 -1.05
C HIS A 71 -19.13 -10.55 -0.50
N ARG A 72 -19.32 -9.47 -1.27
CA ARG A 72 -20.17 -8.33 -0.90
C ARG A 72 -21.61 -8.80 -0.65
N GLU A 73 -22.18 -9.56 -1.58
CA GLU A 73 -23.55 -10.10 -1.48
C GLU A 73 -23.77 -11.04 -0.28
N ARG A 74 -22.71 -11.66 0.24
CA ARG A 74 -22.79 -12.56 1.40
C ARG A 74 -22.66 -11.84 2.74
N VAL A 75 -22.12 -10.63 2.74
CA VAL A 75 -21.79 -9.87 3.96
C VAL A 75 -22.73 -8.68 4.17
N ASP A 76 -23.37 -8.21 3.10
CA ASP A 76 -24.57 -7.36 3.15
C ASP A 76 -25.81 -8.17 3.60
#